data_AF-A0A6V7VV23-F1
#
_entry.id   AF-A0A6V7VV23-F1
#
_cell.length_a   1.000
_cell.length_b   1.000
_cell.length_c   1.000
_cell.angle_alpha   90.00
_cell.angle_beta   90.00
_cell.angle_gamma   90.00
#
_symmetry.space_group_name_H-M   'P 1'
#
loop_
_entity.id
_entity.type
_entity.pdbx_description
1 polymer ?
#
loop_
_entity_poly.entity_id
_entity_poly.type
_entity_poly.pdbx_seq_one_letter_code
_entity_poly.pdbx_strand_id
1 'polypeptide(L)'
;MAHPGTVGYGENLWANSWAMDNLTEAVTGAPLSWWSEKDDCPILANNLQVTPEVFDKCGHMTPMAWSHTTQIGCGIQLCPAQDWCSGWNPPCYNTTLISCNYYNPTNDAGNTLIYDKGNPCSKDSDCDYYANSKCDTSCGLCKAPLNATDPHKQPKN
;
A
#
# COMPACT_ATOMS: atom_id res chain seq x y z
N MET A 1 1.14 -11.87 12.85
CA MET A 1 2.13 -11.65 11.77
C MET A 1 2.93 -10.41 12.14
N ALA A 2 4.24 -10.41 11.93
CA ALA A 2 5.11 -9.29 12.25
C ALA A 2 5.72 -8.74 10.95
N HIS A 3 5.78 -7.42 10.83
CA HIS A 3 6.44 -6.75 9.72
C HIS A 3 7.97 -6.81 9.92
N PRO A 4 8.76 -7.30 8.94
CA PRO A 4 10.22 -7.26 9.00
C PRO A 4 10.81 -5.83 9.04
N GLY A 5 10.01 -4.79 8.73
CA GLY A 5 10.36 -3.39 9.02
C GLY A 5 11.45 -2.81 8.10
N THR A 6 11.40 -3.11 6.80
CA THR A 6 12.37 -2.57 5.84
C THR A 6 12.30 -1.04 5.80
N VAL A 7 13.39 -0.38 6.21
CA VAL A 7 13.46 1.09 6.26
C VAL A 7 13.18 1.69 4.88
N GLY A 8 12.26 2.65 4.82
CA GLY A 8 11.92 3.38 3.60
C GLY A 8 10.82 2.73 2.74
N TYR A 9 10.21 1.65 3.21
CA TYR A 9 9.07 0.98 2.58
C TYR A 9 7.93 0.80 3.58
N GLY A 10 6.70 0.96 3.10
CA GLY A 10 5.52 0.49 3.82
C GLY A 10 5.16 -0.92 3.36
N GLU A 11 4.40 -1.65 4.16
CA GLU A 11 4.12 -3.06 3.90
C GLU A 11 2.68 -3.42 4.23
N ASN A 12 2.02 -4.12 3.30
CA ASN A 12 0.76 -4.80 3.56
C ASN A 12 0.97 -6.31 3.63
N LEU A 13 0.31 -6.96 4.59
CA LEU A 13 0.32 -8.40 4.76
C LEU A 13 -1.08 -8.98 4.59
N TRP A 14 -1.15 -10.16 4.00
CA TRP A 14 -2.38 -10.94 3.90
C TRP A 14 -2.06 -12.41 4.15
N ALA A 15 -2.97 -13.08 4.86
CA ALA A 15 -2.85 -14.50 5.15
C ALA A 15 -4.20 -15.17 5.25
N ASN A 16 -4.22 -16.47 4.95
CA ASN A 16 -5.34 -17.36 5.24
C ASN A 16 -4.86 -18.67 5.88
N SER A 17 -5.79 -19.51 6.31
CA SER A 17 -5.51 -20.76 7.05
C SER A 17 -5.55 -22.02 6.18
N TRP A 18 -5.31 -21.89 4.88
CA TRP A 18 -5.21 -23.00 3.92
C TRP A 18 -4.23 -22.65 2.79
N ALA A 19 -3.69 -23.66 2.09
CA ALA A 19 -2.94 -23.40 0.86
C ALA A 19 -3.93 -23.12 -0.27
N MET A 20 -3.76 -21.99 -0.96
CA MET A 20 -4.54 -21.67 -2.15
C MET A 20 -3.95 -22.36 -3.38
N ASP A 21 -4.80 -23.04 -4.14
CA ASP A 21 -4.40 -23.69 -5.40
C ASP A 21 -4.19 -22.67 -6.53
N ASN A 22 -4.97 -21.59 -6.52
CA ASN A 22 -4.90 -20.52 -7.52
C ASN A 22 -4.16 -19.30 -6.97
N LEU A 23 -2.86 -19.24 -7.22
CA LEU A 23 -2.02 -18.11 -6.77
C LEU A 23 -2.40 -16.79 -7.45
N THR A 24 -2.97 -16.81 -8.66
CA THR A 24 -3.46 -15.60 -9.35
C THR A 24 -4.63 -14.98 -8.59
N GLU A 25 -5.54 -15.81 -8.10
CA GLU A 25 -6.65 -15.35 -7.24
C GLU A 25 -6.11 -14.81 -5.91
N ALA A 26 -5.09 -15.45 -5.33
CA ALA A 26 -4.47 -14.97 -4.11
C ALA A 26 -3.86 -13.56 -4.30
N VAL A 27 -3.04 -13.36 -5.34
CA VAL A 27 -2.36 -12.07 -5.59
C VAL A 27 -3.28 -10.94 -6.06
N THR A 28 -4.50 -11.25 -6.50
CA THR A 28 -5.52 -10.24 -6.81
C THR A 28 -6.47 -10.01 -5.64
N GLY A 29 -6.82 -11.06 -4.90
CA GLY A 29 -7.71 -11.01 -3.74
C GLY A 29 -7.13 -10.24 -2.57
N ALA A 30 -5.83 -10.39 -2.26
CA ALA A 30 -5.20 -9.65 -1.17
C ALA A 30 -5.25 -8.11 -1.36
N PRO A 31 -4.81 -7.55 -2.51
CA PRO A 31 -4.98 -6.12 -2.78
C PRO A 31 -6.44 -5.65 -2.76
N LEU A 32 -7.37 -6.45 -3.30
CA LEU A 32 -8.80 -6.10 -3.25
C LEU A 32 -9.33 -6.05 -1.82
N SER A 33 -8.90 -6.98 -0.97
CA SER A 33 -9.26 -7.01 0.45
C SER A 33 -8.73 -5.78 1.18
N TRP A 34 -7.46 -5.42 1.01
CA TRP A 34 -6.89 -4.21 1.61
C TRP A 34 -7.59 -2.95 1.11
N TRP A 35 -7.87 -2.87 -0.19
CA TRP A 35 -8.57 -1.73 -0.78
C TRP A 35 -10.01 -1.58 -0.28
N SER A 36 -10.67 -2.68 0.09
CA SER A 36 -12.04 -2.65 0.60
C SER A 36 -12.19 -1.87 1.91
N GLU A 37 -11.10 -1.69 2.68
CA GLU A 37 -11.09 -0.84 3.89
C GLU A 37 -11.55 0.59 3.59
N LYS A 38 -11.44 1.06 2.34
CA LYS A 38 -11.92 2.38 1.91
C LYS A 38 -13.39 2.66 2.27
N ASP A 39 -14.21 1.60 2.37
CA ASP A 39 -15.66 1.74 2.59
C ASP A 39 -15.98 2.21 4.02
N ASP A 40 -15.14 1.88 4.99
CA ASP A 40 -15.28 2.28 6.40
C ASP A 40 -14.19 3.27 6.86
N CYS A 41 -13.30 3.66 5.95
CA CYS A 41 -12.14 4.49 6.26
C CYS A 41 -12.52 5.96 6.52
N PRO A 42 -12.17 6.55 7.68
CA PRO A 42 -12.51 7.94 7.99
C PRO A 42 -11.56 8.96 7.32
N ILE A 43 -10.85 8.57 6.25
CA ILE A 43 -9.82 9.40 5.59
C ILE A 43 -10.39 10.72 5.05
N LEU A 44 -11.59 10.70 4.47
CA LEU A 44 -12.24 11.90 3.95
C LEU A 44 -12.66 12.84 5.08
N ALA A 45 -13.18 12.29 6.18
CA ALA A 45 -13.55 13.04 7.38
C ALA A 45 -12.31 13.65 8.07
N ASN A 46 -11.16 12.98 7.97
CA ASN A 46 -9.85 13.46 8.45
C ASN A 46 -9.12 14.35 7.43
N ASN A 47 -9.82 14.88 6.43
CA ASN A 47 -9.26 15.82 5.45
C ASN A 47 -8.04 15.25 4.70
N LEU A 48 -8.07 13.95 4.37
CA LEU A 48 -6.99 13.21 3.71
C LEU A 48 -5.72 13.00 4.55
N GLN A 49 -5.74 13.33 5.85
CA GLN A 49 -4.62 13.06 6.73
C GLN A 49 -4.68 11.63 7.26
N VAL A 50 -3.57 10.91 7.21
CA VAL A 50 -3.44 9.60 7.86
C VAL A 50 -3.18 9.81 9.35
N THR A 51 -4.25 10.01 10.10
CA THR A 51 -4.24 10.09 11.56
C THR A 51 -4.13 8.68 12.17
N PRO A 52 -3.83 8.54 13.48
CA PRO A 52 -3.87 7.24 14.14
C PRO A 52 -5.21 6.51 13.99
N GLU A 53 -6.35 7.23 14.00
CA GLU A 53 -7.67 6.64 13.77
C GLU A 53 -7.82 6.07 12.35
N VAL A 54 -7.34 6.81 11.35
CA VAL A 54 -7.32 6.35 9.95
C VAL A 54 -6.42 5.12 9.84
N PHE A 55 -5.22 5.16 10.40
CA PHE A 55 -4.27 4.05 10.31
C PHE A 55 -4.81 2.78 11.00
N ASP A 56 -5.45 2.91 12.16
CA ASP A 56 -6.06 1.78 12.87
C ASP A 56 -7.20 1.11 12.06
N LYS A 57 -8.00 1.90 11.32
CA LYS A 57 -9.14 1.38 10.56
C LYS A 57 -8.83 0.93 9.14
N CYS A 58 -7.93 1.64 8.44
CA CYS A 58 -7.70 1.46 7.01
C CYS A 58 -6.21 1.54 6.64
N GLY A 59 -5.35 1.09 7.56
CA GLY A 59 -3.90 1.11 7.42
C GLY A 59 -3.40 0.42 6.15
N HIS A 60 -4.06 -0.64 5.67
CA HIS A 60 -3.64 -1.33 4.45
C HIS A 60 -4.03 -0.56 3.18
N MET A 61 -5.18 0.10 3.17
CA MET A 61 -5.57 0.96 2.05
C MET A 61 -4.63 2.16 1.91
N THR A 62 -4.12 2.71 3.03
CA THR A 62 -3.31 3.94 2.98
C THR A 62 -2.07 3.90 2.07
N PRO A 63 -1.16 2.90 2.13
CA PRO A 63 -0.02 2.84 1.22
C PRO A 63 -0.43 2.57 -0.24
N MET A 64 -1.61 1.99 -0.49
CA MET A 64 -2.13 1.75 -1.84
C MET A 64 -2.58 3.04 -2.53
N ALA A 65 -3.14 3.99 -1.77
CA ALA A 65 -3.60 5.29 -2.28
C ALA A 65 -2.56 6.42 -2.11
N TRP A 66 -1.39 6.13 -1.54
CA TRP A 66 -0.35 7.12 -1.28
C TRP A 66 0.20 7.70 -2.59
N SER A 67 -0.10 8.97 -2.89
CA SER A 67 0.20 9.61 -4.20
C SER A 67 1.67 9.61 -4.59
N HIS A 68 2.57 9.60 -3.59
CA HIS A 68 4.01 9.66 -3.83
C HIS A 68 4.63 8.26 -4.03
N THR A 69 3.87 7.19 -3.78
CA THR A 69 4.33 5.82 -4.03
C THR A 69 4.33 5.55 -5.53
N THR A 70 5.49 5.22 -6.08
CA THR A 70 5.66 4.95 -7.53
C THR A 70 6.05 3.51 -7.82
N GLN A 71 6.34 2.72 -6.79
CA GLN A 71 6.81 1.34 -6.93
C GLN A 71 6.15 0.47 -5.87
N ILE A 72 5.75 -0.72 -6.32
CA ILE A 72 5.21 -1.79 -5.49
C ILE A 72 5.91 -3.10 -5.88
N GLY A 73 6.25 -3.92 -4.89
CA GLY A 73 6.76 -5.26 -5.09
C GLY A 73 6.06 -6.23 -4.15
N CYS A 74 5.52 -7.32 -4.68
CA CYS A 74 4.78 -8.31 -3.89
C CYS A 74 5.41 -9.70 -3.99
N GLY A 75 5.33 -10.45 -2.90
CA GLY A 75 5.72 -11.86 -2.82
C GLY A 75 4.59 -12.69 -2.26
N ILE A 76 4.47 -13.92 -2.76
CA ILE A 76 3.52 -14.92 -2.27
C ILE A 76 4.30 -16.18 -1.87
N GLN A 77 3.94 -16.77 -0.74
CA GLN A 77 4.53 -18.00 -0.24
C GLN A 77 3.45 -18.92 0.32
N LEU A 78 3.49 -20.19 -0.08
CA LEU A 78 2.76 -21.25 0.61
C LEU A 78 3.62 -21.73 1.77
N CYS A 79 3.05 -21.75 2.96
CA CYS A 79 3.72 -22.14 4.19
C CYS A 79 2.97 -23.28 4.87
N PRO A 80 3.66 -24.10 5.69
CA PRO A 80 3.01 -24.95 6.68
C PRO A 80 2.17 -24.13 7.67
N ALA A 81 1.40 -24.81 8.51
CA ALA A 81 0.65 -24.21 9.61
C ALA A 81 1.49 -23.20 10.39
N GLN A 82 0.88 -22.05 10.68
CA GLN A 82 1.50 -20.96 11.43
C GLN A 82 0.96 -20.95 12.86
N ASP A 83 1.75 -20.44 13.81
CA ASP A 83 1.41 -20.43 15.25
C ASP A 83 0.06 -19.78 15.56
N TRP A 84 -0.35 -18.79 14.76
CA TRP A 84 -1.62 -18.08 14.96
C TRP A 84 -2.87 -18.91 14.62
N CYS A 85 -2.74 -20.00 13.86
CA CYS A 85 -3.86 -20.89 13.51
C CYS A 85 -3.65 -22.37 13.85
N SER A 86 -2.44 -22.78 14.23
CA SER A 86 -2.12 -24.19 14.52
C SER A 86 -2.88 -24.74 15.73
N GLY A 87 -3.30 -23.87 16.66
CA GLY A 87 -4.09 -24.23 17.85
C GLY A 87 -5.61 -24.23 17.67
N TRP A 88 -6.13 -23.94 16.47
CA TRP A 88 -7.57 -23.94 16.21
C TRP A 88 -8.18 -25.36 16.24
N ASN A 89 -9.50 -25.46 16.34
CA ASN A 89 -10.21 -26.74 16.26
C ASN A 89 -11.30 -26.69 15.16
N PRO A 90 -11.09 -27.29 13.98
CA PRO A 90 -9.87 -28.03 13.59
C PRO A 90 -8.66 -27.11 13.35
N PRO A 91 -7.42 -27.62 13.49
CA PRO A 91 -6.23 -26.81 13.27
C PRO A 91 -6.03 -26.52 11.79
N CYS A 92 -5.38 -25.40 11.48
CA CYS A 92 -4.85 -25.18 10.13
C CYS A 92 -3.62 -26.08 9.91
N TYR A 93 -3.43 -26.54 8.67
CA TYR A 93 -2.25 -27.36 8.30
C TYR A 93 -1.32 -26.64 7.32
N ASN A 94 -1.86 -25.69 6.56
CA ASN A 94 -1.14 -24.90 5.57
C ASN A 94 -1.70 -23.47 5.57
N THR A 95 -0.94 -22.52 5.06
CA THR A 95 -1.33 -21.12 4.92
C THR A 95 -0.78 -20.55 3.62
N THR A 96 -1.49 -19.64 2.98
CA THR A 96 -0.93 -18.74 1.97
C THR A 96 -0.59 -17.41 2.64
N LEU A 97 0.63 -16.91 2.44
CA LEU A 97 1.07 -15.59 2.88
C LEU A 97 1.37 -14.71 1.67
N ILE A 98 0.93 -13.45 1.71
CA ILE A 98 1.25 -12.43 0.72
C ILE A 98 1.80 -11.20 1.46
N SER A 99 2.91 -10.66 0.96
CA SER A 99 3.47 -9.38 1.39
C SER A 99 3.62 -8.48 0.18
N CYS A 100 3.17 -7.23 0.29
CA CYS A 100 3.44 -6.18 -0.70
C CYS A 100 4.17 -5.03 -0.03
N ASN A 101 5.33 -4.67 -0.57
CA ASN A 101 6.12 -3.53 -0.13
C ASN A 101 5.90 -2.36 -1.11
N TYR A 102 5.69 -1.19 -0.55
CA TYR A 102 5.44 0.06 -1.26
C TYR A 102 6.63 0.97 -1.03
N TYR A 103 7.22 1.50 -2.10
CA TYR A 103 8.35 2.44 -1.97
C TYR A 103 7.86 3.80 -1.50
N ASN A 104 8.48 4.30 -0.43
CA ASN A 104 8.26 5.65 0.03
C ASN A 104 6.82 6.06 0.43
N PRO A 105 5.98 5.18 1.01
CA PRO A 105 4.84 5.66 1.76
C PRO A 105 5.43 6.31 3.00
N THR A 106 5.34 7.63 3.10
CA THR A 106 5.85 8.28 4.30
C THR A 106 5.03 7.75 5.48
N ASN A 107 5.70 7.20 6.47
CA ASN A 107 5.11 6.77 7.73
C ASN A 107 4.87 7.95 8.69
N ASP A 108 4.90 9.19 8.19
CA ASP A 108 4.58 10.42 8.91
C ASP A 108 3.06 10.53 9.13
N ALA A 109 2.52 9.54 9.85
CA ALA A 109 1.17 9.55 10.39
C ALA A 109 0.95 10.87 11.14
N GLY A 110 0.21 11.79 10.51
CA GLY A 110 -0.19 13.08 11.08
C GLY A 110 0.30 14.35 10.37
N ASN A 111 1.28 14.32 9.45
CA ASN A 111 1.81 15.55 8.82
C ASN A 111 1.69 15.61 7.29
N THR A 112 1.24 14.54 6.64
CA THR A 112 1.17 14.47 5.17
C THR A 112 -0.18 13.91 4.71
N LEU A 113 -0.74 14.52 3.66
CA LEU A 113 -1.97 14.04 3.02
C LEU A 113 -1.66 12.74 2.26
N ILE A 114 -2.62 11.81 2.22
CA ILE A 114 -2.50 10.58 1.42
C ILE A 114 -2.41 10.88 -0.08
N TYR A 115 -3.06 11.96 -0.53
CA TYR A 115 -2.91 12.58 -1.83
C TYR A 115 -3.39 14.03 -1.76
N ASP A 116 -2.89 14.88 -2.66
CA ASP A 116 -3.32 16.27 -2.75
C ASP A 116 -4.74 16.39 -3.31
N LYS A 117 -5.48 17.38 -2.79
CA LYS A 117 -6.80 17.72 -3.34
C LYS A 117 -6.61 18.48 -4.64
N GLY A 118 -7.20 17.98 -5.71
CA GLY A 118 -7.15 18.65 -7.00
C GLY A 118 -7.87 17.88 -8.09
N ASN A 119 -7.72 18.36 -9.31
CA ASN A 119 -8.16 17.62 -10.49
C ASN A 119 -7.09 16.60 -10.87
N PRO A 120 -7.48 15.43 -11.42
CA PRO A 120 -6.53 14.52 -12.06
C PRO A 120 -5.73 15.24 -13.16
N CYS A 121 -4.52 14.75 -13.45
CA CYS A 121 -3.69 15.39 -14.46
C CYS A 121 -4.36 15.35 -15.84
N SER A 122 -4.16 16.41 -16.63
CA SER A 122 -4.66 16.53 -18.01
C SER A 122 -3.54 16.76 -19.02
N LYS A 123 -2.34 17.12 -18.55
CA LYS A 123 -1.13 17.37 -19.31
C LYS A 123 0.09 17.15 -18.41
N ASP A 124 1.25 16.94 -19.01
CA ASP A 124 2.50 16.66 -18.27
C ASP A 124 2.84 17.71 -17.21
N SER A 125 2.54 18.99 -17.47
CA SER A 125 2.83 20.07 -16.52
C SER A 125 1.93 20.09 -15.28
N ASP A 126 0.89 19.26 -15.22
CA ASP A 126 0.10 19.05 -14.01
C ASP A 126 0.78 18.04 -13.06
N CYS A 127 1.85 17.37 -13.49
CA CYS A 127 2.60 16.37 -12.73
C CYS A 127 3.93 16.94 -12.24
N ASP A 128 3.92 17.58 -11.08
CA ASP A 128 5.02 18.39 -10.58
C ASP A 128 5.78 17.79 -9.39
N TYR A 129 5.24 16.76 -8.72
CA TYR A 129 5.91 16.13 -7.58
C TYR A 129 7.26 15.51 -7.96
N TYR A 130 7.28 14.57 -8.92
CA TYR A 130 8.52 14.02 -9.46
C TYR A 130 8.91 14.74 -10.74
N ALA A 131 10.13 15.27 -10.79
CA ALA A 131 10.65 15.94 -11.99
C ALA A 131 10.58 15.03 -13.23
N ASN A 132 10.21 15.62 -14.37
CA ASN A 132 10.02 14.93 -15.66
C ASN A 132 8.90 13.87 -15.68
N SER A 133 7.94 13.96 -14.76
CA SER A 133 6.74 13.13 -14.82
C SER A 133 5.91 13.41 -16.07
N LYS A 134 5.16 12.40 -16.49
CA LYS A 134 4.23 12.45 -17.62
C LYS A 134 2.82 12.19 -17.15
N CYS A 135 1.85 12.87 -17.75
CA CYS A 135 0.45 12.59 -17.44
C CYS A 135 -0.07 11.45 -18.31
N ASP A 136 -0.63 10.41 -17.69
CA ASP A 136 -1.50 9.46 -18.38
C ASP A 136 -2.93 9.99 -18.39
N THR A 137 -3.29 10.67 -19.48
CA THR A 137 -4.60 11.33 -19.62
C THR A 137 -5.77 10.33 -19.69
N SER A 138 -5.51 9.03 -19.88
CA SER A 138 -6.57 8.01 -19.91
C SER A 138 -7.14 7.71 -18.51
N CYS A 139 -6.33 7.90 -17.46
CA CYS A 139 -6.69 7.64 -16.07
C CYS A 139 -6.41 8.82 -15.13
N GLY A 140 -5.81 9.91 -15.64
CA GLY A 140 -5.49 11.10 -14.87
C GLY A 140 -4.36 10.91 -13.84
N LEU A 141 -3.50 9.90 -14.05
CA LEU A 141 -2.40 9.56 -13.15
C LEU A 141 -1.05 10.07 -13.67
N CYS A 142 -0.22 10.57 -12.76
CA CYS A 142 1.15 10.96 -13.06
C CYS A 142 2.08 9.75 -13.07
N LYS A 143 2.85 9.60 -14.14
CA LYS A 143 3.89 8.58 -14.32
C LYS A 143 5.25 9.21 -14.04
N ALA A 144 5.83 8.86 -12.90
CA ALA A 144 7.20 9.25 -12.57
C ALA A 144 8.22 8.49 -13.45
N PRO A 145 9.39 9.08 -13.75
CA PRO A 145 10.50 8.36 -14.37
C PRO A 145 10.98 7.19 -13.52
N LEU A 146 11.56 6.17 -14.17
CA LEU A 146 12.29 5.12 -13.45
C LEU A 146 13.42 5.75 -12.63
N ASN A 147 13.57 5.33 -11.36
CA ASN A 147 14.54 5.86 -10.40
C ASN A 147 14.35 7.35 -10.03
N ALA A 148 13.13 7.88 -10.13
CA ALA A 148 12.83 9.22 -9.65
C ALA A 148 13.29 9.39 -8.19
N THR A 149 14.05 10.46 -7.94
CA THR A 149 14.50 10.79 -6.59
C THR A 149 13.36 11.51 -5.88
N ASP A 150 12.97 11.02 -4.71
CA ASP A 150 11.95 11.67 -3.89
C ASP A 150 12.44 13.05 -3.43
N PRO A 151 11.73 14.14 -3.78
CA PRO A 151 12.09 15.49 -3.34
C PRO A 151 12.16 15.64 -1.82
N HIS A 152 11.38 14.85 -1.07
CA HIS A 152 11.31 14.93 0.40
C HIS A 152 12.37 14.09 1.13
N LYS A 153 13.11 13.23 0.42
CA LYS A 153 14.30 12.52 0.95
C LYS A 153 15.61 13.29 0.76
N GLN A 154 15.59 14.50 0.20
CA GLN A 154 16.76 15.37 0.15
C GLN A 154 17.26 15.60 1.59
N PRO A 155 18.56 15.39 1.90
CA PRO A 155 19.08 15.73 3.21
C PRO A 155 18.76 17.21 3.47
N LYS A 156 18.16 17.49 4.62
CA LYS A 156 18.07 18.85 5.12
C LYS A 156 19.52 19.36 5.20
N ASN A 157 19.90 20.27 4.31
CA ASN A 157 21.15 21.02 4.41
C ASN A 157 21.19 21.79 5.74
#